data_AF-A0A562P9D5-F1
#
_entry.id   AF-A0A562P9D5-F1
#
_cell.length_a   1.000
_cell.length_b   1.000
_cell.length_c   1.000
_cell.angle_alpha   90.00
_cell.angle_beta   90.00
_cell.angle_gamma   90.00
#
_symmetry.space_group_name_H-M   'P 1'
#
loop_
_entity.id
_entity.type
_entity.pdbx_description
1 polymer ?
#
loop_
_entity_poly.entity_id
_entity_poly.type
_entity_poly.pdbx_seq_one_letter_code
_entity_poly.pdbx_strand_id
1 'polypeptide(L)'
;MPACSRLGQTGEFIIEHEGMRVRIDLNGIFGIGSSVGFWPGFAADAVDLDKPFLSQAGYCSFLGIHADPAPGLLPGEFVSRVIAGYVRSGLKGRLKPIEARYRERAS
;
A
#
# COMPACT_ATOMS: atom_id res chain seq x y z
N MET A 1 20.76 -10.81 6.87
CA MET A 1 19.48 -11.34 7.37
C MET A 1 18.82 -10.23 8.16
N PRO A 2 17.86 -9.45 7.64
CA PRO A 2 17.12 -8.52 8.47
C PRO A 2 15.99 -9.23 9.21
N ALA A 3 15.74 -8.71 10.40
CA ALA A 3 15.12 -9.36 11.53
C ALA A 3 13.58 -9.35 11.51
N CYS A 4 13.05 -10.26 12.33
CA CYS A 4 11.66 -10.51 12.69
C CYS A 4 10.81 -9.25 12.94
N SER A 5 9.57 -9.25 12.44
CA SER A 5 8.52 -8.37 12.97
C SER A 5 7.13 -9.00 12.93
N ARG A 6 6.74 -9.56 14.08
CA ARG A 6 5.37 -9.86 14.46
C ARG A 6 4.60 -8.56 14.67
N LEU A 7 3.75 -8.19 13.71
CA LEU A 7 2.50 -7.41 13.86
C LEU A 7 2.50 -6.28 14.92
N GLY A 8 3.36 -5.29 14.71
CA GLY A 8 3.41 -4.06 15.52
C GLY A 8 4.35 -2.98 14.96
N GLN A 9 4.65 -3.00 13.65
CA GLN A 9 5.64 -2.09 13.07
C GLN A 9 4.99 -1.01 12.23
N THR A 10 5.19 0.24 12.68
CA THR A 10 5.41 1.36 11.78
C THR A 10 6.59 1.03 10.87
N GLY A 11 6.46 1.19 9.56
CA GLY A 11 7.55 0.85 8.65
C GLY A 11 7.36 1.37 7.24
N GLU A 12 8.45 1.90 6.68
CA GLU A 12 8.51 2.35 5.29
C GLU A 12 9.31 1.36 4.45
N PHE A 13 8.74 0.85 3.36
CA PHE A 13 9.42 -0.04 2.44
C PHE A 13 8.85 0.08 1.04
N ILE A 14 9.64 -0.29 0.03
CA ILE A 14 9.19 -0.29 -1.37
C ILE A 14 8.83 -1.72 -1.76
N ILE A 15 7.70 -1.87 -2.45
CA ILE A 15 7.33 -3.10 -3.14
C ILE A 15 7.26 -2.86 -4.64
N GLU A 16 7.42 -3.93 -5.40
CA GLU A 16 7.16 -3.95 -6.83
C GLU A 16 5.91 -4.78 -7.09
N HIS A 17 4.97 -4.22 -7.85
CA HIS A 17 3.75 -4.89 -8.28
C HIS A 17 3.56 -4.65 -9.77
N GLU A 18 3.71 -5.68 -10.60
CA GLU A 18 3.57 -5.59 -12.07
C GLU A 18 4.35 -4.42 -12.72
N GLY A 19 5.59 -4.18 -12.27
CA GLY A 19 6.45 -3.09 -12.78
C GLY A 19 6.14 -1.69 -12.21
N MET A 20 5.11 -1.58 -11.36
CA MET A 20 4.81 -0.40 -10.55
C MET A 20 5.57 -0.48 -9.22
N ARG A 21 6.44 0.50 -8.95
CA ARG A 21 7.11 0.65 -7.66
C ARG A 21 6.24 1.49 -6.73
N VAL A 22 5.95 0.94 -5.56
CA VAL A 22 5.08 1.56 -4.57
C VAL A 22 5.84 1.64 -3.26
N ARG A 23 5.92 2.85 -2.72
CA ARG A 23 6.43 3.09 -1.37
C ARG A 23 5.27 2.94 -0.41
N ILE A 24 5.44 2.04 0.53
CA ILE A 24 4.44 1.70 1.52
C ILE A 24 4.87 2.31 2.83
N ASP A 25 4.01 3.16 3.37
CA ASP A 25 4.08 3.59 4.75
C ASP A 25 3.03 2.80 5.54
N LEU A 26 3.49 1.70 6.16
CA LEU A 26 2.71 0.99 7.15
C LEU A 26 2.72 1.84 8.41
N ASN A 27 1.68 2.64 8.62
CA ASN A 27 1.42 3.22 9.91
C ASN A 27 0.59 2.23 10.73
N GLY A 28 1.22 1.57 11.70
CA GLY A 28 0.49 0.81 12.71
C GLY A 28 -0.55 1.72 13.37
N ILE A 29 -1.84 1.39 13.18
CA ILE A 29 -3.06 2.00 13.73
C ILE A 29 -2.80 3.30 14.52
N PHE A 30 -2.73 4.45 13.83
CA PHE A 30 -2.88 5.74 14.51
C PHE A 30 -4.34 5.91 14.96
N GLY A 31 -4.65 5.41 16.16
CA GLY A 31 -5.42 6.18 17.14
C GLY A 31 -6.94 6.05 17.24
N ILE A 32 -7.67 5.34 16.37
CA ILE A 32 -9.16 5.26 16.50
C ILE A 32 -9.73 3.84 16.41
N GLY A 33 -8.90 2.80 16.44
CA GLY A 33 -9.44 1.45 16.30
C GLY A 33 -8.59 0.28 16.78
N SER A 34 -7.62 0.51 17.66
CA SER A 34 -6.85 -0.59 18.27
C SER A 34 -7.71 -1.55 19.10
N SER A 35 -8.96 -1.19 19.39
CA SER A 35 -9.97 -2.04 20.02
C SER A 35 -10.96 -2.71 19.06
N VAL A 36 -10.91 -2.42 17.74
CA VAL A 36 -11.97 -2.86 16.79
C VAL A 36 -11.48 -3.59 15.53
N GLY A 37 -10.17 -3.77 15.30
CA GLY A 37 -9.71 -4.51 14.12
C GLY A 37 -8.27 -5.00 14.16
N PHE A 38 -8.06 -6.26 13.75
CA PHE A 38 -6.75 -6.92 13.59
C PHE A 38 -5.90 -6.30 12.45
N TRP A 39 -6.50 -5.44 11.64
CA TRP A 39 -6.01 -5.05 10.32
C TRP A 39 -5.15 -3.76 10.33
N PRO A 40 -3.86 -3.82 9.94
CA PRO A 40 -3.08 -2.59 9.77
C PRO A 40 -3.55 -1.83 8.52
N GLY A 41 -3.81 -0.53 8.67
CA GLY A 41 -3.91 0.38 7.53
C GLY A 41 -2.52 0.71 6.97
N PHE A 42 -2.45 1.16 5.72
CA PHE A 42 -1.20 1.64 5.13
C PHE A 42 -1.47 2.70 4.07
N ALA A 43 -0.48 3.56 3.84
CA ALA A 43 -0.43 4.47 2.72
C ALA A 43 0.48 3.89 1.62
N ALA A 44 0.09 4.13 0.37
CA ALA A 44 0.81 3.75 -0.82
C ALA A 44 1.11 5.01 -1.64
N ASP A 45 2.40 5.31 -1.79
CA ASP A 45 2.92 6.43 -2.57
C ASP A 45 3.60 5.91 -3.83
N ALA A 46 3.39 6.61 -4.94
CA ALA A 46 4.07 6.34 -6.19
C ALA A 46 5.55 6.73 -6.08
N VAL A 47 6.45 5.80 -6.40
CA VAL A 47 7.88 6.10 -6.50
C VAL A 47 8.22 6.69 -7.88
N ASP A 48 7.56 6.19 -8.93
CA ASP A 48 7.77 6.61 -10.32
C ASP A 48 6.56 7.43 -10.78
N LEU A 49 6.60 8.77 -10.65
CA LEU A 49 5.46 9.64 -10.94
C LEU A 49 5.06 9.70 -12.42
N ASP A 50 5.96 9.28 -13.32
CA ASP A 50 5.69 9.17 -14.75
C ASP A 50 5.03 7.85 -15.17
N LYS A 51 4.91 6.90 -14.24
CA LYS A 51 4.24 5.61 -14.51
C LYS A 51 2.79 5.62 -14.00
N PRO A 52 1.91 4.81 -14.61
CA PRO A 52 0.58 4.59 -14.07
C PRO A 52 0.61 4.06 -12.63
N PHE A 53 -0.35 4.48 -11.82
CA PHE A 53 -0.45 4.19 -10.39
C PHE A 53 -1.87 3.81 -9.96
N LEU A 54 -2.04 3.50 -8.68
CA LEU A 54 -3.33 3.15 -8.07
C LEU A 54 -4.34 4.32 -8.07
N SER A 55 -3.85 5.56 -8.14
CA SER A 55 -4.65 6.77 -8.20
C SER A 55 -4.01 7.81 -9.12
N GLN A 56 -4.81 8.78 -9.58
CA GLN A 56 -4.32 9.92 -10.36
C GLN A 56 -3.47 10.89 -9.54
N ALA A 57 -3.54 10.80 -8.21
CA ALA A 57 -2.81 11.67 -7.30
C ALA A 57 -1.40 11.15 -6.95
N GLY A 58 -1.06 9.93 -7.35
CA GLY A 58 0.20 9.29 -6.92
C GLY A 58 0.19 8.84 -5.46
N TYR A 59 -0.98 8.86 -4.80
CA TYR A 59 -1.18 8.47 -3.41
C TYR A 59 -2.48 7.68 -3.24
N CYS A 60 -2.47 6.59 -2.47
CA CYS A 60 -3.66 5.83 -2.13
C CYS A 60 -3.54 5.27 -0.71
N SER A 61 -4.54 5.48 0.14
CA SER A 61 -4.60 4.91 1.49
C SER A 61 -5.51 3.69 1.52
N PHE A 62 -5.09 2.65 2.22
CA PHE A 62 -5.84 1.42 2.40
C PHE A 62 -6.18 1.21 3.87
N LEU A 63 -7.46 0.91 4.13
CA LEU A 63 -7.90 0.33 5.39
C LEU A 63 -7.74 -1.19 5.24
N GLY A 64 -7.05 -1.85 6.17
CA GLY A 64 -6.67 -3.27 6.05
C GLY A 64 -7.84 -4.28 6.05
N ILE A 65 -9.08 -3.86 5.80
CA ILE A 65 -10.32 -4.65 5.82
C ILE A 65 -10.40 -5.67 4.66
N HIS A 66 -9.41 -5.68 3.75
CA HIS A 66 -9.54 -6.32 2.44
C HIS A 66 -8.85 -7.69 2.25
N ALA A 67 -8.20 -8.30 3.26
CA ALA A 67 -7.51 -9.58 3.03
C ALA A 67 -7.34 -10.45 4.27
N ASP A 68 -8.04 -11.59 4.39
CA ASP A 68 -7.98 -12.55 5.54
C ASP A 68 -6.55 -12.77 6.10
N PRO A 69 -6.33 -12.66 7.43
CA PRO A 69 -5.00 -12.62 7.97
C PRO A 69 -4.53 -14.06 8.14
N ALA A 70 -3.60 -14.49 7.29
CA ALA A 70 -3.01 -15.80 7.39
C ALA A 70 -1.84 -15.78 8.40
N PRO A 71 -1.74 -16.75 9.32
CA PRO A 71 -0.56 -16.91 10.16
C PRO A 71 0.71 -17.02 9.30
N GLY A 72 1.74 -16.23 9.61
CA GLY A 72 3.01 -16.23 8.89
C GLY A 72 3.09 -15.33 7.66
N LEU A 73 2.03 -14.57 7.34
CA LEU A 73 2.04 -13.63 6.23
C LEU A 73 2.97 -12.44 6.55
N LEU A 74 3.96 -12.20 5.68
CA LEU A 74 4.85 -11.05 5.81
C LEU A 74 4.12 -9.75 5.43
N PRO A 75 4.46 -8.60 6.04
CA PRO A 75 3.80 -7.33 5.74
C PRO A 75 3.79 -6.95 4.26
N GLY A 76 4.91 -7.17 3.56
CA GLY A 76 4.98 -6.90 2.11
C GLY A 76 4.07 -7.81 1.28
N GLU A 77 3.89 -9.06 1.72
CA GLU A 77 2.99 -10.00 1.04
C GLU A 77 1.52 -9.64 1.27
N PHE A 78 1.18 -9.24 2.51
CA PHE A 78 -0.14 -8.71 2.84
C PHE A 78 -0.48 -7.49 1.96
N VAL A 79 0.41 -6.51 1.92
CA VAL A 79 0.20 -5.27 1.14
C VAL A 79 0.10 -5.58 -0.36
N SER A 80 0.96 -6.46 -0.88
CA SER A 80 0.90 -6.89 -2.28
C SER A 80 -0.45 -7.53 -2.64
N ARG A 81 -1.00 -8.39 -1.76
CA ARG A 81 -2.32 -9.01 -1.96
C ARG A 81 -3.46 -7.99 -1.92
N VAL A 82 -3.43 -7.03 -0.98
CA VAL A 82 -4.44 -5.96 -0.90
C VAL A 82 -4.43 -5.10 -2.16
N ILE A 83 -3.24 -4.70 -2.63
CA ILE A 83 -3.07 -3.92 -3.86
C ILE A 83 -3.56 -4.72 -5.07
N ALA A 84 -3.17 -5.99 -5.19
CA ALA A 84 -3.63 -6.86 -6.28
C ALA A 84 -5.16 -6.98 -6.31
N GLY A 85 -5.78 -7.15 -5.14
CA GLY A 85 -7.22 -7.18 -4.98
C GLY A 85 -7.88 -5.87 -5.42
N TYR A 86 -7.33 -4.73 -5.00
CA TYR A 86 -7.81 -3.41 -5.39
C TYR A 86 -7.65 -3.12 -6.89
N VAL A 87 -6.52 -3.48 -7.48
CA VAL A 87 -6.29 -3.35 -8.93
C VAL A 87 -7.33 -4.17 -9.69
N ARG A 88 -7.53 -5.43 -9.30
CA ARG A 88 -8.49 -6.33 -9.96
C ARG A 88 -9.93 -5.85 -9.84
N SER A 89 -10.36 -5.48 -8.64
CA SER A 89 -11.77 -5.18 -8.33
C SER A 89 -12.10 -3.70 -8.50
N GLY A 90 -11.36 -2.82 -7.83
CA GLY A 90 -11.57 -1.37 -7.80
C GLY A 90 -11.15 -0.68 -9.10
N LEU A 91 -10.03 -1.11 -9.69
CA LEU A 91 -9.50 -0.52 -10.93
C LEU A 91 -9.77 -1.35 -12.20
N LYS A 92 -10.45 -2.50 -12.06
CA LYS A 92 -10.77 -3.40 -13.19
C LYS A 92 -9.54 -3.79 -14.01
N GLY A 93 -8.40 -3.97 -13.35
CA GLY A 93 -7.11 -4.32 -13.95
C GLY A 93 -6.37 -3.18 -14.65
N ARG A 94 -6.78 -1.91 -14.48
CA ARG A 94 -6.17 -0.77 -15.16
C ARG A 94 -5.67 0.30 -14.20
N LEU A 95 -4.35 0.44 -14.11
CA LEU A 95 -3.72 1.54 -13.40
C LEU A 95 -4.05 2.90 -14.05
N LYS A 96 -4.01 3.96 -13.26
CA LYS A 96 -4.36 5.32 -13.69
C LYS A 96 -3.10 6.16 -13.91
N PRO A 97 -3.03 6.96 -14.99
CA PRO A 97 -1.93 7.92 -15.13
C PRO A 97 -2.01 8.97 -14.01
N ILE A 98 -0.86 9.28 -13.40
CA ILE A 98 -0.76 10.37 -12.43
C ILE A 98 -0.88 11.71 -13.19
N GLU A 99 -1.71 12.61 -12.69
CA GLU A 99 -1.91 13.92 -13.31
C GLU A 99 -0.66 14.80 -13.18
N ALA A 100 -0.38 15.63 -14.20
CA ALA A 100 0.82 16.46 -14.26
C ALA A 100 1.04 17.31 -13.00
N ARG A 101 -0.03 17.90 -12.44
CA ARG A 101 -0.01 18.71 -11.22
C ARG A 101 0.54 17.99 -9.97
N TYR A 102 0.51 16.66 -9.95
CA TYR A 102 1.05 15.86 -8.84
C TYR A 102 2.46 15.36 -9.12
N ARG A 103 2.94 15.41 -10.37
CA ARG A 103 4.31 15.06 -10.74
C ARG A 103 5.31 16.14 -10.31
N GLU A 104 4.90 17.40 -10.36
CA GLU A 104 5.71 18.59 -10.02
C GLU A 104 5.93 18.76 -8.50
N ARG A 105 5.19 18.02 -7.67
CA ARG A 105 5.18 18.22 -6.20
C ARG A 105 6.26 17.43 -5.46
N ALA A 106 7.00 16.56 -6.16
CA ALA A 106 8.03 15.68 -5.59
C ALA A 106 9.45 15.97 -6.09
N SER A 107 9.63 17.04 -6.88
CA SER A 107 10.93 17.56 -7.31
C SER A 107 11.55 18.52 -6.31
#